data_AF-A0A5R9FQZ0-F1
#
_entry.id   AF-A0A5R9FQZ0-F1
#
_cell.length_a   1.000
_cell.length_b   1.000
_cell.length_c   1.000
_cell.angle_alpha   90.00
_cell.angle_beta   90.00
_cell.angle_gamma   90.00
#
_symmetry.space_group_name_H-M   'P 1'
#
loop_
_entity.id
_entity.type
_entity.pdbx_description
1 polymer ?
#
loop_
_entity_poly.entity_id
_entity_poly.type
_entity_poly.pdbx_seq_one_letter_code
_entity_poly.pdbx_strand_id
1 'polypeptide(L)'
;MDWYPAADEHLLLRITVKFATGVAPTVSGCRWFRDLERNDIQDELTGWPPGPVFTPRTAGDQAARRTGRAFLTGIPLIANLIANIGGAAGSPLGGVSGRGKPEEPENEVHDFPVMWAASGALARTVPWQLDPGRRPEGYGSDLVLTSRRLLFLGTHSGALDEADVLGEFPRESIAGARHMEFSEIGADVRITFTDQSWIRLFTGNPNNAERIAGVLSGRVEALPESALTEAQRRRVSRFMSNLPETAQPPLYIRLPSGIVLVESCTPAKAGKGLLDTHGILMNASGDPAVPEPGEL
;
A
#
# COMPACT_ATOMS: atom_id res chain seq x y z
N MET A 1 -16.69 -10.55 -4.49
CA MET A 1 -16.75 -9.38 -3.60
C MET A 1 -18.23 -9.20 -3.28
N ASP A 2 -18.64 -8.93 -2.05
CA ASP A 2 -18.57 -7.56 -1.56
C ASP A 2 -18.64 -7.44 -0.04
N TRP A 3 -17.62 -6.78 0.55
CA TRP A 3 -17.72 -6.21 1.90
C TRP A 3 -18.06 -4.72 1.76
N TYR A 4 -19.02 -4.26 2.55
CA TYR A 4 -19.41 -2.86 2.63
C TYR A 4 -19.41 -2.39 4.08
N PRO A 5 -19.04 -1.11 4.34
CA PRO A 5 -19.15 -0.55 5.68
C PRO A 5 -20.62 -0.49 6.13
N ALA A 6 -20.82 -0.41 7.45
CA ALA A 6 -22.15 -0.14 8.00
C ALA A 6 -22.71 1.19 7.48
N ALA A 7 -24.03 1.38 7.50
CA ALA A 7 -24.68 2.58 6.95
C ALA A 7 -24.21 3.91 7.59
N ASP A 8 -23.69 3.84 8.82
CA ASP A 8 -23.16 4.96 9.60
C ASP A 8 -21.61 4.99 9.65
N GLU A 9 -20.97 4.19 8.81
CA GLU A 9 -19.52 4.07 8.66
C GLU A 9 -19.13 4.47 7.23
N HIS A 10 -18.14 5.36 7.11
CA HIS A 10 -17.70 5.85 5.81
C HIS A 10 -16.42 5.14 5.40
N LEU A 11 -16.42 4.55 4.20
CA LEU A 11 -15.21 4.07 3.56
C LEU A 11 -14.30 5.27 3.25
N LEU A 12 -13.02 5.19 3.60
CA LEU A 12 -12.02 6.23 3.31
C LEU A 12 -11.06 5.80 2.21
N LEU A 13 -10.65 4.52 2.21
CA LEU A 13 -9.88 3.91 1.13
C LEU A 13 -10.01 2.38 1.17
N ARG A 14 -9.77 1.74 0.03
CA ARG A 14 -9.58 0.30 -0.12
C ARG A 14 -8.43 0.05 -1.09
N ILE A 15 -7.38 -0.60 -0.62
CA ILE A 15 -6.13 -0.78 -1.37
C ILE A 15 -5.65 -2.22 -1.19
N THR A 16 -5.29 -2.87 -2.28
CA THR A 16 -4.64 -4.18 -2.20
C THR A 16 -3.25 -4.06 -1.58
N VAL A 17 -2.98 -4.88 -0.57
CA VAL A 17 -1.74 -4.87 0.21
C VAL A 17 -1.17 -6.26 0.39
N LYS A 18 0.12 -6.31 0.71
CA LYS A 18 0.85 -7.49 1.18
C LYS A 18 2.01 -7.03 2.05
N PHE A 19 2.65 -7.89 2.83
CA PHE A 19 3.90 -7.52 3.47
C PHE A 19 4.92 -7.10 2.41
N ALA A 20 5.62 -6.00 2.70
CA ALA A 20 6.69 -5.50 1.86
C ALA A 20 7.81 -6.54 1.70
N THR A 21 8.70 -6.34 0.74
CA THR A 21 9.84 -7.25 0.50
C THR A 21 11.12 -6.45 0.38
N GLY A 22 12.18 -6.92 1.03
CA GLY A 22 13.46 -6.24 1.03
C GLY A 22 14.01 -6.06 -0.38
N VAL A 23 14.63 -4.92 -0.63
CA VAL A 23 15.15 -4.56 -1.96
C VAL A 23 16.66 -4.38 -1.99
N ALA A 24 17.28 -4.03 -0.86
CA ALA A 24 18.74 -3.91 -0.79
C ALA A 24 19.41 -5.27 -1.04
N PRO A 25 20.63 -5.32 -1.60
CA PRO A 25 21.27 -6.57 -2.00
C PRO A 25 21.30 -7.66 -0.92
N THR A 26 21.62 -7.27 0.32
CA THR A 26 21.76 -8.16 1.48
C THR A 26 20.43 -8.77 1.93
N VAL A 27 19.35 -8.01 1.84
CA VAL A 27 18.02 -8.39 2.35
C VAL A 27 17.01 -8.60 1.23
N SER A 28 17.47 -8.66 -0.01
CA SER A 28 16.57 -8.71 -1.15
C SER A 28 15.70 -9.97 -1.08
N GLY A 29 14.39 -9.83 -1.26
CA GLY A 29 13.46 -10.96 -1.12
C GLY A 29 13.14 -11.37 0.34
N CYS A 30 13.85 -10.82 1.34
CA CYS A 30 13.65 -11.15 2.74
C CYS A 30 12.49 -10.35 3.34
N ARG A 31 11.84 -10.97 4.32
CA ARG A 31 10.72 -10.42 5.10
C ARG A 31 10.78 -11.03 6.50
N TRP A 32 11.32 -10.28 7.46
CA TRP A 32 11.48 -10.79 8.82
C TRP A 32 10.39 -10.27 9.75
N PHE A 33 10.11 -11.05 10.79
CA PHE A 33 9.20 -10.70 11.87
C PHE A 33 10.05 -10.54 13.11
N ARG A 34 10.06 -9.35 13.73
CA ARG A 34 11.01 -9.02 14.81
C ARG A 34 10.30 -8.68 16.12
N ASP A 35 10.89 -9.09 17.25
CA ASP A 35 10.62 -8.48 18.55
C ASP A 35 11.43 -7.19 18.74
N LEU A 36 11.39 -6.62 19.96
CA LEU A 36 12.11 -5.40 20.31
C LEU A 36 13.63 -5.61 20.37
N GLU A 37 14.06 -6.86 20.55
CA GLU A 37 15.44 -7.31 20.62
C GLU A 37 16.00 -7.78 19.27
N ARG A 38 15.21 -7.70 18.18
CA ARG A 38 15.52 -8.19 16.81
C ARG A 38 15.61 -9.71 16.67
N ASN A 39 15.10 -10.48 17.61
CA ASN A 39 14.92 -11.92 17.41
C ASN A 39 13.85 -12.17 16.35
N ASP A 40 14.00 -13.25 15.60
CA ASP A 40 12.94 -13.69 14.68
C ASP A 40 11.79 -14.30 15.50
N ILE A 41 10.60 -13.71 15.38
CA ILE A 41 9.40 -14.13 16.13
C ILE A 41 8.43 -14.94 15.28
N GLN A 42 8.81 -15.35 14.07
CA GLN A 42 7.93 -16.09 13.15
C GLN A 42 7.25 -17.30 13.82
N ASP A 43 7.99 -18.05 14.64
CA ASP A 43 7.50 -19.26 15.30
C ASP A 43 6.63 -18.97 16.53
N GLU A 44 6.56 -17.71 16.97
CA GLU A 44 5.70 -17.24 18.07
C GLU A 44 4.34 -16.71 17.56
N LEU A 45 4.17 -16.55 16.24
CA LEU A 45 2.95 -16.03 15.64
C LEU A 45 1.85 -17.10 15.65
N THR A 46 1.00 -17.04 16.68
CA THR A 46 -0.06 -18.04 16.90
C THR A 46 -1.02 -18.10 15.71
N GLY A 47 -1.27 -19.31 15.21
CA GLY A 47 -2.20 -19.57 14.10
C GLY A 47 -1.61 -19.31 12.70
N TRP A 48 -0.36 -18.87 12.60
CA TRP A 48 0.32 -18.72 11.32
C TRP A 48 0.82 -20.09 10.83
N PRO A 49 0.60 -20.46 9.55
CA PRO A 49 1.20 -21.67 8.99
C PRO A 49 2.73 -21.52 8.94
N PRO A 50 3.52 -22.60 8.77
CA PRO A 50 4.96 -22.48 8.56
C PRO A 50 5.30 -21.57 7.38
N GLY A 51 6.40 -20.83 7.46
CA GLY A 51 6.80 -19.86 6.44
C GLY A 51 8.28 -19.98 6.07
N PRO A 52 8.72 -19.20 5.06
CA PRO A 52 10.11 -19.19 4.66
C PRO A 52 11.01 -18.68 5.79
N VAL A 53 12.09 -19.41 6.06
CA VAL A 53 13.18 -18.92 6.93
C VAL A 53 14.14 -18.12 6.07
N PHE A 54 14.37 -16.86 6.44
CA PHE A 54 15.26 -15.97 5.71
C PHE A 54 16.60 -15.82 6.42
N THR A 55 17.69 -16.00 5.69
CA THR A 55 19.04 -15.65 6.13
C THR A 55 19.54 -14.44 5.34
N PRO A 56 20.21 -13.46 5.96
CA PRO A 56 20.86 -12.37 5.23
C PRO A 56 21.79 -12.95 4.17
N ARG A 57 21.78 -12.38 2.96
CA ARG A 57 22.61 -12.89 1.87
C ARG A 57 24.07 -12.57 2.12
N THR A 58 24.92 -13.57 1.97
CA THR A 58 26.37 -13.40 2.07
C THR A 58 26.93 -12.68 0.83
N ALA A 59 28.15 -12.14 0.94
CA ALA A 59 28.83 -11.53 -0.20
C ALA A 59 29.00 -12.50 -1.38
N GLY A 60 29.13 -13.82 -1.13
CA GLY A 60 29.24 -14.85 -2.15
C GLY A 60 27.94 -15.04 -2.95
N ASP A 61 26.79 -15.00 -2.28
CA ASP A 61 25.47 -15.13 -2.93
C ASP A 61 25.14 -13.93 -3.83
N GLN A 62 25.68 -12.75 -3.50
CA GLN A 62 25.49 -11.52 -4.27
C GLN A 62 26.23 -11.57 -5.62
N ALA A 63 27.39 -12.23 -5.68
CA ALA A 63 28.18 -12.36 -6.91
C ALA A 63 27.53 -13.32 -7.93
N ALA A 64 26.97 -14.45 -7.46
CA ALA A 64 26.35 -15.46 -8.34
C ALA A 64 25.11 -14.97 -9.08
N ARG A 65 24.35 -14.01 -8.52
CA ARG A 65 23.15 -13.45 -9.16
C ARG A 65 23.40 -12.26 -10.08
N ARG A 66 24.56 -11.60 -10.00
CA ARG A 66 24.96 -10.59 -11.01
C ARG A 66 25.06 -11.21 -12.41
N THR A 67 25.42 -12.49 -12.48
CA THR A 67 25.49 -13.27 -13.73
C THR A 67 24.12 -13.79 -14.20
N GLY A 68 23.17 -14.03 -13.28
CA GLY A 68 21.86 -14.62 -13.60
C GLY A 68 20.71 -13.63 -13.88
N ARG A 69 20.82 -12.37 -13.45
CA ARG A 69 19.72 -11.39 -13.56
C ARG A 69 19.54 -10.75 -14.94
N ALA A 70 20.41 -11.05 -15.91
CA ALA A 70 20.27 -10.56 -17.29
C ALA A 70 19.09 -11.20 -18.06
N PHE A 71 18.44 -12.25 -17.54
CA PHE A 71 17.53 -13.09 -18.33
C PHE A 71 16.07 -13.20 -17.86
N LEU A 72 15.63 -12.59 -16.75
CA LEU A 72 14.32 -12.98 -16.15
C LEU A 72 13.35 -11.88 -15.68
N THR A 73 13.52 -10.60 -16.04
CA THR A 73 12.48 -9.59 -15.73
C THR A 73 11.80 -9.08 -16.99
N GLY A 74 10.84 -9.87 -17.47
CA GLY A 74 9.81 -9.43 -18.42
C GLY A 74 8.61 -8.86 -17.65
N ILE A 75 8.68 -7.58 -17.28
CA ILE A 75 7.49 -6.74 -17.04
C ILE A 75 7.70 -5.49 -17.90
N PRO A 76 6.80 -5.18 -18.85
CA PRO A 76 6.95 -4.00 -19.68
C PRO A 76 6.67 -2.75 -18.82
N LEU A 77 7.73 -2.08 -18.38
CA LEU A 77 7.66 -0.72 -17.86
C LEU A 77 7.27 0.20 -19.01
N ILE A 78 6.01 0.65 -19.04
CA ILE A 78 5.63 1.84 -19.82
C ILE A 78 6.24 3.04 -19.10
N ALA A 79 7.46 3.39 -19.47
CA ALA A 79 8.17 4.57 -18.98
C ALA A 79 7.96 5.73 -19.96
N ASN A 80 7.26 6.78 -19.52
CA ASN A 80 7.34 8.09 -20.19
C ASN A 80 8.67 8.74 -19.81
N LEU A 81 9.60 8.72 -20.77
CA LEU A 81 10.95 9.27 -20.65
C LEU A 81 10.90 10.78 -20.92
N ILE A 82 11.08 11.62 -19.89
CA ILE A 82 11.50 13.02 -20.08
C ILE A 82 13.00 13.06 -19.84
N ALA A 83 13.74 13.21 -20.94
CA ALA A 83 15.18 13.38 -20.94
C ALA A 83 15.55 14.77 -20.43
N ASN A 84 16.45 14.83 -19.44
CA ASN A 84 17.34 15.98 -19.29
C ASN A 84 18.79 15.51 -19.22
N ILE A 85 19.54 16.04 -20.17
CA ILE A 85 20.95 15.84 -20.48
C ILE A 85 21.76 16.76 -19.56
N GLY A 86 22.78 16.23 -18.86
CA GLY A 86 23.77 17.04 -18.14
C GLY A 86 24.43 16.27 -17.01
N GLY A 87 25.67 15.82 -17.23
CA GLY A 87 26.33 14.81 -16.39
C GLY A 87 26.98 15.30 -15.09
N ALA A 88 27.33 14.32 -14.23
CA ALA A 88 28.50 14.32 -13.35
C ALA A 88 28.74 12.91 -12.77
N ALA A 89 29.93 12.37 -13.03
CA ALA A 89 30.64 11.24 -12.39
C ALA A 89 29.84 10.20 -11.57
N GLY A 90 29.61 9.03 -12.18
CA GLY A 90 29.10 7.84 -11.49
C GLY A 90 30.17 7.15 -10.62
N SER A 91 29.85 6.97 -9.35
CA SER A 91 30.58 6.13 -8.38
C SER A 91 30.37 4.63 -8.69
N PRO A 92 31.33 3.72 -8.45
CA PRO A 92 31.27 2.31 -8.88
C PRO A 92 30.30 1.44 -8.05
N LEU A 93 29.48 2.05 -7.20
CA LEU A 93 28.43 1.40 -6.44
C LEU A 93 27.12 1.56 -7.22
N GLY A 94 26.81 0.56 -8.05
CA GLY A 94 25.64 0.52 -8.92
C GLY A 94 24.34 0.78 -8.15
N GLY A 95 23.88 2.03 -8.20
CA GLY A 95 22.53 2.42 -7.85
C GLY A 95 21.62 1.98 -8.99
N VAL A 96 20.66 1.11 -8.69
CA VAL A 96 19.51 0.90 -9.59
C VAL A 96 18.72 2.19 -9.53
N SER A 97 18.82 3.00 -10.58
CA SER A 97 18.06 4.24 -10.77
C SER A 97 16.58 3.95 -10.53
N GLY A 98 15.99 4.54 -9.49
CA GLY A 98 14.57 4.38 -9.16
C GLY A 98 14.25 4.00 -7.71
N ARG A 99 15.26 3.66 -6.89
CA ARG A 99 15.07 3.45 -5.44
C ARG A 99 15.43 4.72 -4.69
N GLY A 100 14.61 5.14 -3.72
CA GLY A 100 14.93 6.23 -2.81
C GLY A 100 16.25 6.02 -2.07
N LYS A 101 16.65 6.96 -1.20
CA LYS A 101 17.77 6.71 -0.28
C LYS A 101 17.24 5.93 0.94
N PRO A 102 17.98 4.95 1.49
CA PRO A 102 17.60 4.34 2.75
C PRO A 102 17.47 5.40 3.84
N GLU A 103 16.33 5.41 4.53
CA GLU A 103 16.03 6.30 5.65
C GLU A 103 16.31 5.62 6.99
N GLU A 104 16.09 4.30 7.05
CA GLU A 104 16.32 3.46 8.23
C GLU A 104 17.25 2.30 7.82
N PRO A 105 18.56 2.54 7.57
CA PRO A 105 19.48 1.52 7.03
C PRO A 105 19.49 0.20 7.82
N GLU A 106 19.32 0.26 9.13
CA GLU A 106 19.18 -0.90 10.01
C GLU A 106 17.97 -1.78 9.67
N ASN A 107 16.87 -1.21 9.16
CA ASN A 107 15.62 -1.88 8.83
C ASN A 107 15.39 -2.01 7.31
N GLU A 108 16.32 -1.50 6.50
CA GLU A 108 16.16 -1.43 5.05
C GLU A 108 17.30 -2.09 4.26
N VAL A 109 18.49 -2.12 4.86
CA VAL A 109 19.72 -2.61 4.23
C VAL A 109 20.29 -3.80 4.97
N HIS A 110 20.33 -3.75 6.30
CA HIS A 110 20.95 -4.77 7.15
C HIS A 110 19.95 -5.81 7.63
N ASP A 111 18.77 -5.34 8.01
CA ASP A 111 17.57 -6.12 8.32
C ASP A 111 16.45 -5.66 7.39
N PHE A 112 15.33 -6.38 7.39
CA PHE A 112 14.10 -5.98 6.71
C PHE A 112 12.88 -6.48 7.47
N PRO A 113 12.59 -5.91 8.66
CA PRO A 113 11.39 -6.24 9.40
C PRO A 113 10.16 -5.76 8.63
N VAL A 114 9.23 -6.69 8.38
CA VAL A 114 7.87 -6.37 7.91
C VAL A 114 6.87 -6.32 9.05
N MET A 115 7.30 -6.75 10.24
CA MET A 115 6.60 -6.66 11.51
C MET A 115 7.62 -6.40 12.60
N TRP A 116 7.28 -5.52 13.53
CA TRP A 116 8.05 -5.23 14.74
C TRP A 116 7.11 -5.16 15.94
N ALA A 117 7.23 -6.11 16.86
CA ALA A 117 6.20 -6.29 17.86
C ALA A 117 6.69 -7.03 19.11
N ALA A 118 6.46 -6.42 20.29
CA ALA A 118 6.55 -7.11 21.56
C ALA A 118 5.50 -8.24 21.67
N SER A 119 5.68 -9.17 22.61
CA SER A 119 4.69 -10.21 22.88
C SER A 119 3.34 -9.58 23.27
N GLY A 120 2.25 -10.11 22.71
CA GLY A 120 0.89 -9.59 22.92
C GLY A 120 0.54 -8.29 22.19
N ALA A 121 1.48 -7.69 21.43
CA ALA A 121 1.23 -6.46 20.70
C ALA A 121 0.32 -6.69 19.46
N LEU A 122 -0.42 -5.64 19.09
CA LEU A 122 -1.42 -5.64 18.01
C LEU A 122 -0.85 -6.07 16.67
N ALA A 123 0.37 -5.66 16.33
CA ALA A 123 0.99 -6.09 15.07
C ALA A 123 1.14 -7.62 14.96
N ARG A 124 1.24 -8.37 16.08
CA ARG A 124 1.27 -9.86 16.04
C ARG A 124 -0.08 -10.49 15.71
N THR A 125 -1.16 -9.71 15.75
CA THR A 125 -2.54 -10.17 15.49
C THR A 125 -3.00 -9.94 14.06
N VAL A 126 -2.16 -9.29 13.23
CA VAL A 126 -2.46 -9.09 11.81
C VAL A 126 -2.52 -10.44 11.06
N PRO A 127 -3.31 -10.55 9.99
CA PRO A 127 -3.52 -11.82 9.32
C PRO A 127 -2.28 -12.30 8.55
N TRP A 128 -1.99 -13.59 8.67
CA TRP A 128 -0.86 -14.23 7.99
C TRP A 128 -0.98 -14.19 6.46
N GLN A 129 -2.19 -14.02 5.93
CA GLN A 129 -2.48 -13.91 4.49
C GLN A 129 -1.83 -12.67 3.85
N LEU A 130 -1.35 -11.71 4.66
CA LEU A 130 -0.50 -10.61 4.18
C LEU A 130 0.87 -11.13 3.69
N ASP A 131 1.34 -12.29 4.16
CA ASP A 131 2.61 -12.91 3.77
C ASP A 131 2.49 -13.58 2.39
N PRO A 132 3.17 -13.06 1.35
CA PRO A 132 3.13 -13.65 0.01
C PRO A 132 3.68 -15.08 -0.07
N GLY A 133 4.50 -15.49 0.90
CA GLY A 133 5.08 -16.83 0.98
C GLY A 133 4.21 -17.84 1.72
N ARG A 134 3.11 -17.40 2.35
CA ARG A 134 2.12 -18.30 2.98
C ARG A 134 0.77 -18.29 2.29
N ARG A 135 0.37 -17.14 1.71
CA ARG A 135 -0.95 -17.00 1.10
C ARG A 135 -1.15 -17.99 -0.06
N PRO A 136 -2.36 -18.56 -0.22
CA PRO A 136 -2.68 -19.40 -1.37
C PRO A 136 -2.51 -18.65 -2.70
N GLU A 137 -2.26 -19.41 -3.77
CA GLU A 137 -2.23 -18.83 -5.12
C GLU A 137 -3.61 -18.28 -5.49
N GLY A 138 -3.64 -17.13 -6.18
CA GLY A 138 -4.88 -16.45 -6.54
C GLY A 138 -5.58 -15.73 -5.39
N TYR A 139 -4.98 -15.70 -4.19
CA TYR A 139 -5.47 -14.99 -3.02
C TYR A 139 -4.83 -13.60 -2.89
N GLY A 140 -5.66 -12.58 -2.77
CA GLY A 140 -5.32 -11.19 -2.49
C GLY A 140 -5.74 -10.78 -1.09
N SER A 141 -5.13 -9.70 -0.60
CA SER A 141 -5.51 -9.08 0.67
C SER A 141 -5.73 -7.60 0.42
N ASP A 142 -6.86 -7.06 0.85
CA ASP A 142 -7.12 -5.63 0.80
C ASP A 142 -7.02 -5.04 2.20
N LEU A 143 -6.43 -3.84 2.30
CA LEU A 143 -6.57 -2.96 3.44
C LEU A 143 -7.75 -2.03 3.17
N VAL A 144 -8.70 -2.02 4.09
CA VAL A 144 -9.82 -1.10 4.10
C VAL A 144 -9.69 -0.18 5.28
N LEU A 145 -9.74 1.13 5.05
CA LEU A 145 -9.80 2.11 6.12
C LEU A 145 -11.14 2.81 6.07
N THR A 146 -11.80 2.89 7.22
CA THR A 146 -13.06 3.58 7.40
C THR A 146 -12.94 4.70 8.43
N SER A 147 -14.04 5.43 8.63
CA SER A 147 -14.15 6.39 9.73
C SER A 147 -14.03 5.75 11.12
N ARG A 148 -14.11 4.43 11.26
CA ARG A 148 -14.15 3.70 12.55
C ARG A 148 -13.03 2.71 12.77
N ARG A 149 -12.47 2.16 11.70
CA ARG A 149 -11.57 1.00 11.80
C ARG A 149 -10.72 0.81 10.55
N LEU A 150 -9.65 0.06 10.73
CA LEU A 150 -8.87 -0.54 9.66
C LEU A 150 -9.23 -2.03 9.62
N LEU A 151 -9.52 -2.54 8.44
CA LEU A 151 -9.76 -3.96 8.21
C LEU A 151 -8.76 -4.51 7.20
N PHE A 152 -8.44 -5.79 7.36
CA PHE A 152 -7.84 -6.60 6.31
C PHE A 152 -8.89 -7.57 5.77
N LEU A 153 -9.12 -7.52 4.46
CA LEU A 153 -10.05 -8.38 3.77
C LEU A 153 -9.30 -9.39 2.90
N GLY A 154 -9.79 -10.62 2.86
CA GLY A 154 -9.36 -11.67 1.95
C GLY A 154 -10.16 -11.62 0.67
N THR A 155 -9.48 -11.65 -0.48
CA THR A 155 -10.13 -11.65 -1.78
C THR A 155 -9.60 -12.78 -2.64
N HIS A 156 -10.50 -13.58 -3.22
CA HIS A 156 -10.13 -14.60 -4.18
C HIS A 156 -10.30 -14.05 -5.60
N SER A 157 -9.23 -14.11 -6.40
CA SER A 157 -9.34 -13.84 -7.83
C SER A 157 -10.32 -14.84 -8.47
N GLY A 158 -11.25 -14.35 -9.30
CA GLY A 158 -12.21 -15.21 -9.98
C GLY A 158 -13.50 -15.56 -9.23
N ALA A 159 -13.57 -15.36 -7.91
CA ALA A 159 -14.74 -15.69 -7.11
C ALA A 159 -15.71 -14.51 -6.95
N LEU A 160 -17.02 -14.80 -6.99
CA LEU A 160 -18.07 -13.82 -6.66
C LEU A 160 -18.32 -13.73 -5.14
N ASP A 161 -17.62 -14.53 -4.34
CA ASP A 161 -17.86 -14.66 -2.92
C ASP A 161 -17.59 -13.37 -2.14
N GLU A 162 -18.25 -13.25 -0.98
CA GLU A 162 -18.04 -12.16 -0.04
C GLU A 162 -16.57 -12.11 0.41
N ALA A 163 -16.04 -10.92 0.64
CA ALA A 163 -14.65 -10.80 1.08
C ALA A 163 -14.53 -11.21 2.55
N ASP A 164 -13.60 -12.11 2.87
CA ASP A 164 -13.40 -12.60 4.23
C ASP A 164 -12.81 -11.49 5.10
N VAL A 165 -13.42 -11.17 6.24
CA VAL A 165 -12.80 -10.26 7.21
C VAL A 165 -11.71 -11.03 7.96
N LEU A 166 -10.45 -10.74 7.67
CA LEU A 166 -9.28 -11.45 8.20
C LEU A 166 -8.76 -10.86 9.51
N GLY A 167 -8.96 -9.55 9.69
CA GLY A 167 -8.55 -8.83 10.88
C GLY A 167 -9.17 -7.44 10.91
N GLU A 168 -9.45 -6.96 12.10
CA GLU A 168 -10.10 -5.68 12.34
C GLU A 168 -9.41 -4.95 13.49
N PHE A 169 -9.14 -3.67 13.28
CA PHE A 169 -8.43 -2.81 14.21
C PHE A 169 -9.23 -1.51 14.37
N PRO A 170 -9.65 -1.14 15.60
CA PRO A 170 -10.32 0.14 15.83
C PRO A 170 -9.46 1.32 15.36
N ARG A 171 -10.05 2.40 14.86
CA ARG A 171 -9.31 3.54 14.29
C ARG A 171 -8.37 4.17 15.31
N GLU A 172 -8.77 4.18 16.59
CA GLU A 172 -8.02 4.66 17.74
C GLU A 172 -6.82 3.77 18.10
N SER A 173 -6.77 2.52 17.61
CA SER A 173 -5.61 1.64 17.79
C SER A 173 -4.48 1.94 16.80
N ILE A 174 -4.72 2.80 15.79
CA ILE A 174 -3.76 3.17 14.76
C ILE A 174 -3.16 4.54 15.10
N ALA A 175 -1.88 4.55 15.51
CA ALA A 175 -1.16 5.78 15.83
C ALA A 175 -0.82 6.60 14.57
N GLY A 176 -0.60 5.94 13.43
CA GLY A 176 -0.38 6.62 12.16
C GLY A 176 0.22 5.72 11.09
N ALA A 177 0.56 6.32 9.96
CA ALA A 177 1.30 5.65 8.91
C ALA A 177 2.35 6.57 8.28
N ARG A 178 3.42 5.95 7.77
CA ARG A 178 4.54 6.62 7.10
C ARG A 178 4.81 5.94 5.76
N HIS A 179 4.92 6.74 4.71
CA HIS A 179 5.40 6.29 3.40
C HIS A 179 6.90 6.00 3.48
N MET A 180 7.32 4.86 2.92
CA MET A 180 8.71 4.40 2.94
C MET A 180 9.29 4.46 1.52
N GLU A 181 10.03 5.53 1.22
CA GLU A 181 10.59 5.81 -0.11
C GLU A 181 11.61 4.75 -0.58
N PHE A 182 12.37 4.18 0.36
CA PHE A 182 13.30 3.10 0.07
C PHE A 182 12.57 1.77 -0.09
N SER A 183 11.96 1.56 -1.26
CA SER A 183 11.27 0.32 -1.63
C SER A 183 11.41 0.04 -3.13
N GLU A 184 10.80 -1.03 -3.64
CA GLU A 184 11.01 -1.48 -5.03
C GLU A 184 10.64 -0.42 -6.06
N ILE A 185 9.55 0.30 -5.79
CA ILE A 185 8.98 1.35 -6.63
C ILE A 185 8.48 2.53 -5.79
N GLY A 186 8.88 2.66 -4.52
CA GLY A 186 8.34 3.70 -3.61
C GLY A 186 6.92 3.40 -3.10
N ALA A 187 6.46 2.13 -3.10
CA ALA A 187 5.08 1.77 -2.77
C ALA A 187 4.89 1.16 -1.37
N ASP A 188 5.89 1.27 -0.49
CA ASP A 188 5.80 0.73 0.86
C ASP A 188 5.20 1.75 1.84
N VAL A 189 4.41 1.27 2.80
CA VAL A 189 3.88 2.05 3.91
C VAL A 189 4.10 1.31 5.22
N ARG A 190 4.57 2.02 6.25
CA ARG A 190 4.61 1.53 7.63
C ARG A 190 3.36 1.99 8.36
N ILE A 191 2.60 1.06 8.92
CA ILE A 191 1.47 1.37 9.80
C ILE A 191 1.93 1.11 11.24
N THR A 192 1.76 2.10 12.10
CA THR A 192 2.14 2.04 13.52
C THR A 192 0.89 2.03 14.38
N PHE A 193 0.81 1.06 15.29
CA PHE A 193 -0.25 0.93 16.28
C PHE A 193 0.07 1.75 17.53
N THR A 194 -0.93 2.00 18.37
CA THR A 194 -0.78 2.79 19.61
C THR A 194 0.09 2.12 20.67
N ASP A 195 0.27 0.80 20.61
CA ASP A 195 1.22 0.05 21.43
C ASP A 195 2.67 0.11 20.89
N GLN A 196 2.93 0.98 19.90
CA GLN A 196 4.21 1.19 19.22
C GLN A 196 4.69 0.03 18.35
N SER A 197 3.93 -1.06 18.29
CA SER A 197 4.18 -2.10 17.29
C SER A 197 3.84 -1.59 15.88
N TRP A 198 4.44 -2.18 14.86
CA TRP A 198 4.21 -1.74 13.49
C TRP A 198 4.34 -2.86 12.47
N ILE A 199 3.74 -2.64 11.31
CA ILE A 199 3.86 -3.49 10.12
C ILE A 199 4.28 -2.65 8.91
N ARG A 200 4.97 -3.28 7.95
CA ARG A 200 5.36 -2.65 6.68
C ARG A 200 4.70 -3.38 5.51
N LEU A 201 3.86 -2.66 4.79
CA LEU A 201 3.04 -3.17 3.69
C LEU A 201 3.51 -2.59 2.36
N PHE A 202 3.47 -3.40 1.31
CA PHE A 202 3.58 -2.96 -0.07
C PHE A 202 2.17 -2.74 -0.65
N THR A 203 1.97 -1.61 -1.30
CA THR A 203 0.67 -1.11 -1.76
C THR A 203 0.50 -1.10 -3.29
N GLY A 204 1.49 -1.60 -4.03
CA GLY A 204 1.45 -1.69 -5.49
C GLY A 204 1.87 -0.42 -6.25
N ASN A 205 1.71 0.76 -5.66
CA ASN A 205 2.02 2.06 -6.29
C ASN A 205 2.32 3.14 -5.22
N PRO A 206 3.33 4.02 -5.37
CA PRO A 206 3.57 5.16 -4.49
C PRO A 206 2.34 5.95 -4.03
N ASN A 207 1.45 6.33 -4.95
CA ASN A 207 0.27 7.13 -4.60
C ASN A 207 -0.62 6.41 -3.57
N ASN A 208 -0.69 5.07 -3.60
CA ASN A 208 -1.44 4.34 -2.59
C ASN A 208 -0.79 4.44 -1.20
N ALA A 209 0.53 4.39 -1.12
CA ALA A 209 1.27 4.54 0.13
C ALA A 209 1.14 5.97 0.69
N GLU A 210 1.26 6.99 -0.17
CA GLU A 210 1.07 8.41 0.18
C GLU A 210 -0.35 8.68 0.69
N ARG A 211 -1.37 8.12 0.03
CA ARG A 211 -2.77 8.24 0.47
C ARG A 211 -3.04 7.60 1.83
N ILE A 212 -2.55 6.38 2.07
CA ILE A 212 -2.70 5.74 3.38
C ILE A 212 -2.07 6.61 4.46
N ALA A 213 -0.84 7.09 4.23
CA ALA A 213 -0.16 7.99 5.16
C ALA A 213 -0.91 9.32 5.34
N GLY A 214 -1.44 9.91 4.27
CA GLY A 214 -2.18 11.16 4.27
C GLY A 214 -3.49 11.10 5.05
N VAL A 215 -4.28 10.05 4.84
CA VAL A 215 -5.55 9.85 5.57
C VAL A 215 -5.28 9.52 7.04
N LEU A 216 -4.30 8.65 7.34
CA LEU A 216 -4.01 8.27 8.73
C LEU A 216 -3.36 9.39 9.56
N SER A 217 -2.59 10.28 8.91
CA SER A 217 -2.01 11.48 9.55
C SER A 217 -2.98 12.67 9.65
N GLY A 218 -4.18 12.57 9.05
CA GLY A 218 -5.13 13.67 8.98
C GLY A 218 -4.69 14.83 8.08
N ARG A 219 -3.63 14.65 7.28
CA ARG A 219 -3.19 15.63 6.27
C ARG A 219 -4.22 15.79 5.16
N VAL A 220 -4.95 14.70 4.88
CA VAL A 220 -5.97 14.63 3.86
C VAL A 220 -7.32 14.40 4.54
N GLU A 221 -8.30 15.23 4.20
CA GLU A 221 -9.62 15.21 4.83
C GLU A 221 -10.60 14.42 3.95
N ALA A 222 -11.18 13.35 4.47
CA ALA A 222 -12.30 12.70 3.81
C ALA A 222 -13.57 13.54 3.97
N LEU A 223 -14.28 13.78 2.88
CA LEU A 223 -15.47 14.62 2.86
C LEU A 223 -16.74 13.78 2.72
N PRO A 224 -17.83 14.13 3.42
CA PRO A 224 -19.16 13.70 3.00
C PRO A 224 -19.55 14.44 1.71
N GLU A 225 -20.41 13.85 0.89
CA GLU A 225 -20.92 14.50 -0.33
C GLU A 225 -21.59 15.85 -0.06
N SER A 226 -22.22 15.98 1.10
CA SER A 226 -22.86 17.23 1.55
C SER A 226 -21.87 18.39 1.71
N ALA A 227 -20.58 18.11 1.90
CA ALA A 227 -19.52 19.12 1.98
C ALA A 227 -19.03 19.61 0.61
N LEU A 228 -19.50 19.01 -0.49
CA LEU A 228 -19.18 19.47 -1.84
C LEU A 228 -19.99 20.72 -2.22
N THR A 229 -19.37 21.60 -3.00
CA THR A 229 -20.10 22.72 -3.63
C THR A 229 -21.09 22.19 -4.65
N GLU A 230 -22.10 22.99 -4.99
CA GLU A 230 -23.08 22.60 -6.01
C GLU A 230 -22.43 22.35 -7.38
N ALA A 231 -21.39 23.11 -7.73
CA ALA A 231 -20.65 22.89 -8.96
C ALA A 231 -19.86 21.57 -8.95
N GLN A 232 -19.25 21.24 -7.81
CA GLN A 232 -18.60 19.96 -7.59
C GLN A 232 -19.60 18.79 -7.67
N ARG A 233 -20.76 18.87 -7.02
CA ARG A 233 -21.81 17.83 -7.09
C ARG A 233 -22.29 17.57 -8.51
N ARG A 234 -22.50 18.63 -9.31
CA ARG A 234 -22.86 18.48 -10.73
C ARG A 234 -21.77 17.77 -11.53
N ARG A 235 -20.50 18.05 -11.25
CA ARG A 235 -19.38 17.36 -11.88
C ARG A 235 -19.29 15.90 -11.46
N VAL A 236 -19.47 15.60 -10.18
CA VAL A 236 -19.53 14.21 -9.66
C VAL A 236 -20.64 13.44 -10.34
N SER A 237 -21.84 14.02 -10.43
CA SER A 237 -22.98 13.38 -11.10
C SER A 237 -22.64 13.02 -12.55
N ARG A 238 -21.99 13.92 -13.29
CA ARG A 238 -21.52 13.65 -14.66
C ARG A 238 -20.44 12.58 -14.70
N PHE A 239 -19.49 12.62 -13.78
CA PHE A 239 -18.44 11.62 -13.67
C PHE A 239 -19.03 10.22 -13.42
N MET A 240 -19.92 10.09 -12.44
CA MET A 240 -20.60 8.83 -12.12
C MET A 240 -21.48 8.33 -13.27
N SER A 241 -22.13 9.23 -14.02
CA SER A 241 -22.92 8.83 -15.19
C SER A 241 -22.10 8.24 -16.35
N ASN A 242 -20.78 8.48 -16.35
CA ASN A 242 -19.86 7.88 -17.33
C ASN A 242 -19.29 6.54 -16.85
N LEU A 243 -19.52 6.15 -15.60
CA LEU A 243 -19.08 4.87 -15.06
C LEU A 243 -20.18 3.81 -15.25
N PRO A 244 -19.81 2.51 -15.29
CA PRO A 244 -20.79 1.42 -15.28
C PRO A 244 -21.71 1.49 -14.05
N GLU A 245 -22.93 0.95 -14.16
CA GLU A 245 -23.87 0.88 -13.02
C GLU A 245 -23.33 0.08 -11.82
N THR A 246 -22.33 -0.78 -12.05
CA THR A 246 -21.62 -1.52 -11.01
C THR A 246 -20.56 -0.69 -10.28
N ALA A 247 -20.44 0.61 -10.59
CA ALA A 247 -19.51 1.51 -9.91
C ALA A 247 -19.89 1.67 -8.44
N GLN A 248 -18.89 1.60 -7.57
CA GLN A 248 -19.09 1.86 -6.15
C GLN A 248 -19.40 3.35 -5.91
N PRO A 249 -20.12 3.69 -4.82
CA PRO A 249 -20.28 5.08 -4.41
C PRO A 249 -18.94 5.81 -4.35
N PRO A 250 -18.86 7.05 -4.86
CA PRO A 250 -17.61 7.77 -4.91
C PRO A 250 -17.10 8.16 -3.52
N LEU A 251 -15.79 8.11 -3.36
CA LEU A 251 -15.05 8.65 -2.24
C LEU A 251 -14.66 10.10 -2.53
N TYR A 252 -14.75 10.96 -1.53
CA TYR A 252 -14.40 12.38 -1.65
C TYR A 252 -13.28 12.71 -0.69
N ILE A 253 -12.22 13.28 -1.23
CA ILE A 253 -10.97 13.51 -0.51
C ILE A 253 -10.52 14.95 -0.79
N ARG A 254 -10.39 15.78 0.24
CA ARG A 254 -9.84 17.13 0.14
C ARG A 254 -8.34 17.11 0.41
N LEU A 255 -7.59 17.57 -0.58
CA LEU A 255 -6.14 17.75 -0.52
C LEU A 255 -5.80 19.06 0.21
N PRO A 256 -4.54 19.24 0.68
CA PRO A 256 -4.11 20.47 1.37
C PRO A 256 -4.34 21.76 0.57
N SER A 257 -4.20 21.72 -0.75
CA SER A 257 -4.51 22.82 -1.69
C SER A 257 -6.00 23.19 -1.77
N GLY A 258 -6.88 22.41 -1.12
CA GLY A 258 -8.33 22.54 -1.22
C GLY A 258 -8.94 21.87 -2.47
N ILE A 259 -8.12 21.25 -3.31
CA ILE A 259 -8.58 20.41 -4.43
C ILE A 259 -9.33 19.20 -3.86
N VAL A 260 -10.44 18.83 -4.51
CA VAL A 260 -11.20 17.63 -4.19
C VAL A 260 -10.87 16.55 -5.21
N LEU A 261 -10.29 15.45 -4.72
CA LEU A 261 -10.21 14.17 -5.42
C LEU A 261 -11.52 13.42 -5.22
N VAL A 262 -12.11 12.97 -6.32
CA VAL A 262 -13.25 12.06 -6.33
C VAL A 262 -12.83 10.78 -6.99
N GLU A 263 -13.05 9.67 -6.31
CA GLU A 263 -12.74 8.36 -6.86
C GLU A 263 -13.92 7.42 -6.75
N SER A 264 -14.12 6.61 -7.78
CA SER A 264 -15.02 5.49 -7.73
C SER A 264 -14.31 4.28 -8.33
N CYS A 265 -14.55 3.12 -7.73
CA CYS A 265 -14.00 1.86 -8.20
C CYS A 265 -15.05 1.13 -9.02
N THR A 266 -14.63 0.55 -10.14
CA THR A 266 -15.45 -0.34 -10.94
C THR A 266 -14.77 -1.70 -11.03
N PRO A 267 -15.51 -2.82 -11.19
CA PRO A 267 -14.90 -4.10 -11.49
C PRO A 267 -14.05 -4.02 -12.77
N ALA A 268 -12.75 -4.34 -12.66
CA ALA A 268 -11.83 -4.23 -13.77
C ALA A 268 -12.12 -5.26 -14.86
N LYS A 269 -11.93 -4.87 -16.12
CA LYS A 269 -12.04 -5.79 -17.26
C LYS A 269 -10.89 -6.79 -17.34
N ALA A 270 -9.73 -6.43 -16.77
CA ALA A 270 -8.49 -7.19 -16.85
C ALA A 270 -8.51 -8.51 -16.05
N GLY A 271 -9.47 -8.71 -15.15
CA GLY A 271 -9.61 -9.94 -14.38
C GLY A 271 -10.67 -9.83 -13.29
N LYS A 272 -11.36 -10.93 -13.02
CA LYS A 272 -12.37 -11.00 -11.96
C LYS A 272 -11.76 -10.74 -10.58
N GLY A 273 -12.32 -9.77 -9.86
CA GLY A 273 -11.87 -9.38 -8.52
C GLY A 273 -10.85 -8.23 -8.50
N LEU A 274 -10.38 -7.79 -9.67
CA LEU A 274 -9.61 -6.56 -9.79
C LEU A 274 -10.57 -5.36 -9.87
N LEU A 275 -10.14 -4.20 -9.37
CA LEU A 275 -10.88 -2.94 -9.50
C LEU A 275 -10.11 -1.99 -10.40
N ASP A 276 -10.83 -1.36 -11.33
CA ASP A 276 -10.37 -0.19 -12.05
C ASP A 276 -10.79 1.04 -11.22
N THR A 277 -9.81 1.76 -10.69
CA THR A 277 -10.06 3.01 -9.98
C THR A 277 -10.18 4.14 -10.99
N HIS A 278 -11.31 4.82 -10.99
CA HIS A 278 -11.55 6.02 -11.77
C HIS A 278 -11.49 7.21 -10.84
N GLY A 279 -10.74 8.24 -11.24
CA GLY A 279 -10.57 9.44 -10.44
C GLY A 279 -10.77 10.71 -11.25
N ILE A 280 -11.31 11.74 -10.61
CA ILE A 280 -11.26 13.12 -11.10
C ILE A 280 -10.76 14.04 -9.99
N LEU A 281 -10.05 15.08 -10.39
CA LEU A 281 -9.63 16.16 -9.51
C LEU A 281 -10.38 17.43 -9.90
N MET A 282 -10.87 18.17 -8.90
CA MET A 282 -11.61 19.38 -9.14
C MET A 282 -11.37 20.46 -8.09
N ASN A 283 -11.34 21.72 -8.52
CA ASN A 283 -11.28 22.87 -7.62
C ASN A 283 -12.67 23.18 -7.01
N ALA A 284 -12.77 24.26 -6.24
CA ALA A 284 -14.03 24.70 -5.60
C ALA A 284 -15.16 25.01 -6.60
N SER A 285 -14.80 25.44 -7.81
CA SER A 285 -15.73 25.73 -8.92
C SER A 285 -16.15 24.48 -9.71
N GLY A 286 -15.60 23.30 -9.39
CA GLY A 286 -15.85 22.07 -10.14
C GLY A 286 -15.09 21.99 -11.46
N ASP A 287 -14.09 22.84 -11.70
CA ASP A 287 -13.24 22.73 -12.89
C ASP A 287 -12.11 21.71 -12.65
N PRO A 288 -11.56 21.06 -13.71
CA PRO A 288 -10.45 20.13 -13.54
C PRO A 288 -9.27 20.86 -12.87
N ALA A 289 -8.65 20.21 -11.89
CA ALA A 289 -7.52 20.77 -11.17
C ALA A 289 -6.31 19.82 -11.19
N VAL A 290 -5.12 20.40 -11.08
CA VAL A 290 -3.86 19.67 -10.95
C VAL A 290 -3.37 19.90 -9.51
N PRO A 291 -3.13 18.83 -8.74
CA PRO A 291 -2.60 18.94 -7.38
C PRO A 291 -1.14 19.37 -7.39
N GLU A 292 -0.71 19.97 -6.29
CA GLU A 292 0.70 20.28 -6.10
C GLU A 292 1.51 18.99 -5.93
N PRO A 293 2.82 18.99 -6.25
CA PRO A 293 3.68 17.82 -6.04
C PRO A 293 3.63 17.34 -4.58
N GLY A 294 3.32 16.05 -4.38
CA GLY A 294 3.25 15.41 -3.05
C GLY A 294 1.90 15.51 -2.33
N GLU A 295 0.85 15.95 -3.01
CA GLU A 295 -0.52 15.93 -2.46
C GLU A 295 -1.29 14.63 -2.76
N LEU A 296 -0.80 13.76 -3.65
CA LEU A 296 -1.49 12.55 -4.12
C LEU A 296 -0.76 11.25 -3.80
#